data_AF-G9WJ75-F1
#
_entry.id   AF-G9WJ75-F1
#
_cell.length_a   1.000
_cell.length_b   1.000
_cell.length_c   1.000
_cell.angle_alpha   90.00
_cell.angle_beta   90.00
_cell.angle_gamma   90.00
#
_symmetry.space_group_name_H-M   'P 1'
#
loop_
_entity.id
_entity.type
_entity.pdbx_description
1 polymer ?
#
loop_
_entity_poly.entity_id
_entity_poly.type
_entity_poly.pdbx_seq_one_letter_code
_entity_poly.pdbx_strand_id
1 'polypeptide(L)' 'MQHDKRTWYFIFLAIVLPIMDMTFTTLIVLYALQSPFSNLAKTQLIIIILIISITSLVWGTYHDLKKAGFIKKNKIKTWF' A
#
# COMPACT_ATOMS: atom_id res chain seq x y z
N MET A 1 -20.60 -18.62 9.28
CA MET A 1 -19.19 -18.98 8.97
C MET A 1 -18.57 -18.23 7.78
N GLN A 2 -19.27 -17.97 6.67
CA GLN A 2 -18.68 -17.25 5.51
C GLN A 2 -18.44 -15.74 5.78
N HIS A 3 -19.25 -15.13 6.65
CA HIS A 3 -19.14 -13.71 7.01
C HIS A 3 -17.88 -13.41 7.83
N ASP A 4 -17.52 -14.27 8.80
CA ASP A 4 -16.32 -14.09 9.64
C ASP A 4 -15.04 -14.08 8.81
N LYS A 5 -14.89 -15.01 7.85
CA LYS A 5 -13.70 -15.09 7.01
C LYS A 5 -13.50 -13.83 6.17
N ARG A 6 -14.59 -13.22 5.68
CA ARG A 6 -14.53 -12.00 4.86
C ARG A 6 -14.17 -10.78 5.71
N THR A 7 -14.68 -10.70 6.93
CA THR A 7 -14.32 -9.66 7.90
C THR A 7 -12.86 -9.76 8.34
N TRP A 8 -12.39 -10.96 8.69
CA TRP A 8 -10.99 -11.21 9.05
C TRP A 8 -10.02 -10.90 7.90
N TYR A 9 -10.37 -11.27 6.67
CA TYR A 9 -9.59 -10.92 5.50
C TYR A 9 -9.51 -9.40 5.29
N PHE A 10 -10.60 -8.68 5.51
CA PHE A 10 -10.62 -7.22 5.42
C PHE A 10 -9.77 -6.55 6.50
N ILE A 11 -9.85 -7.02 7.76
CA ILE A 11 -9.01 -6.55 8.87
C ILE A 11 -7.53 -6.80 8.55
N PHE A 12 -7.19 -7.98 8.03
CA PHE A 12 -5.83 -8.30 7.64
C PHE A 12 -5.31 -7.35 6.54
N LEU A 13 -6.09 -7.13 5.49
CA LEU A 13 -5.72 -6.21 4.41
C LEU A 13 -5.63 -4.74 4.88
N ALA A 14 -6.57 -4.28 5.69
CA ALA A 14 -6.69 -2.87 6.07
C ALA A 14 -5.76 -2.47 7.23
N ILE A 15 -5.29 -3.43 8.04
CA ILE A 15 -4.51 -3.13 9.24
C ILE A 15 -3.14 -3.82 9.17
N VAL A 16 -3.10 -5.14 8.99
CA VAL A 16 -1.84 -5.90 9.08
C VAL A 16 -0.90 -5.56 7.92
N LEU A 17 -1.44 -5.49 6.70
CA LEU A 17 -0.68 -5.14 5.51
C LEU A 17 -0.03 -3.75 5.57
N PRO A 18 -0.75 -2.66 5.91
CA PRO A 18 -0.12 -1.35 6.06
C PRO A 18 0.91 -1.29 7.20
N ILE A 19 0.69 -1.99 8.32
CA ILE A 19 1.67 -2.05 9.41
C ILE A 19 2.96 -2.76 8.96
N MET A 20 2.83 -3.87 8.23
CA MET A 20 3.97 -4.59 7.65
C MET A 20 4.73 -3.69 6.67
N ASP A 21 4.02 -2.97 5.79
CA ASP A 21 4.64 -2.07 4.80
C ASP A 21 5.39 -0.91 5.47
N MET A 22 4.82 -0.31 6.52
CA MET A 22 5.49 0.72 7.33
C MET A 22 6.75 0.18 8.01
N THR A 23 6.69 -1.05 8.53
CA THR A 23 7.84 -1.69 9.18
C THR A 23 8.97 -1.94 8.17
N PHE A 24 8.63 -2.50 7.00
CA PHE A 24 9.59 -2.71 5.92
C PHE A 24 10.19 -1.41 5.42
N THR A 25 9.37 -0.39 5.18
CA THR A 25 9.81 0.93 4.74
C THR A 25 10.78 1.54 5.73
N THR A 26 10.49 1.44 7.04
CA THR A 26 11.37 1.93 8.11
C THR A 26 12.72 1.20 8.10
N LEU A 27 12.74 -0.12 7.95
CA LEU A 27 13.98 -0.90 7.86
C LEU A 27 14.82 -0.50 6.64
N ILE A 28 14.19 -0.31 5.48
CA ILE A 28 14.88 0.10 4.26
C ILE A 28 15.47 1.52 4.43
N VAL A 29 14.72 2.44 5.04
CA VAL A 29 15.22 3.80 5.33
C VAL A 29 16.41 3.77 6.28
N LEU A 30 16.35 2.98 7.37
CA LEU A 30 17.48 2.81 8.28
C LEU A 30 18.72 2.27 7.56
N TYR A 31 18.54 1.31 6.66
CA TYR A 31 19.63 0.77 5.86
C TYR A 31 20.19 1.81 4.87
N ALA A 32 19.33 2.58 4.21
CA ALA A 32 19.72 3.66 3.31
C ALA A 32 20.53 4.75 4.03
N LEU A 33 20.20 5.04 5.30
CA LEU A 33 20.95 5.98 6.13
C LEU A 33 22.37 5.49 6.45
N GLN A 34 22.55 4.19 6.65
CA GLN A 34 23.85 3.56 6.93
C GLN A 34 24.73 3.37 5.69
N SER A 35 24.18 3.58 4.49
CA SER A 35 24.93 3.36 3.26
C SER A 35 26.08 4.37 3.07
N PRO A 36 27.09 4.06 2.26
CA PRO A 36 28.21 4.97 1.98
C PRO A 36 27.86 6.11 1.00
N PHE A 37 26.58 6.30 0.64
CA PHE A 37 26.17 7.34 -0.30
C PHE A 37 26.26 8.75 0.30
N SER A 38 26.34 9.77 -0.57
CA SER A 38 26.25 11.17 -0.16
C SER A 38 24.88 11.47 0.46
N ASN A 39 24.80 12.49 1.33
CA ASN A 39 23.55 12.88 1.97
C ASN A 39 22.43 13.20 0.96
N LEU A 40 22.77 13.83 -0.17
CA LEU A 40 21.82 14.12 -1.24
C LEU A 40 21.25 12.83 -1.86
N ALA A 41 22.13 11.87 -2.17
CA ALA A 41 21.72 10.58 -2.75
C ALA A 41 20.87 9.76 -1.77
N LYS A 42 21.19 9.80 -0.46
CA LYS A 42 20.37 9.16 0.60
C LYS A 42 18.96 9.73 0.64
N THR A 43 18.84 11.07 0.65
CA THR A 43 17.53 11.74 0.65
C THR A 43 16.71 11.38 -0.58
N GLN A 44 17.33 11.37 -1.77
CA GLN A 44 16.66 10.95 -3.01
C GLN A 44 16.17 9.49 -2.92
N LEU A 45 17.00 8.58 -2.40
CA LEU A 45 16.62 7.18 -2.19
C LEU A 45 15.43 7.05 -1.25
N ILE A 46 15.44 7.73 -0.10
CA ILE A 46 14.35 7.71 0.89
C ILE A 46 13.05 8.22 0.26
N ILE A 47 13.10 9.31 -0.53
CA ILE A 47 11.93 9.84 -1.24
C ILE A 47 11.39 8.82 -2.24
N ILE A 48 12.26 8.16 -3.02
CA ILE A 48 11.84 7.13 -3.98
C ILE A 48 11.16 5.97 -3.25
N ILE A 49 11.73 5.49 -2.14
CA ILE A 49 11.17 4.41 -1.32
C ILE A 49 9.78 4.81 -0.80
N LEU A 50 9.63 6.03 -0.28
CA LEU A 50 8.35 6.56 0.19
C LEU A 50 7.30 6.60 -0.92
N ILE A 51 7.66 7.09 -2.12
CA ILE A 51 6.74 7.15 -3.25
C ILE A 51 6.29 5.74 -3.64
N ILE A 52 7.21 4.77 -3.71
CA ILE A 52 6.89 3.38 -4.07
C ILE A 52 5.96 2.75 -3.01
N SER A 53 6.28 2.89 -1.72
CA SER A 53 5.46 2.35 -0.62
C SER A 53 4.04 2.95 -0.65
N ILE A 54 3.92 4.28 -0.71
CA ILE A 54 2.61 4.96 -0.75
C ILE A 54 1.81 4.52 -1.98
N THR A 55 2.43 4.50 -3.16
CA THR A 55 1.75 4.11 -4.41
C THR A 55 1.25 2.67 -4.36
N SER A 56 2.09 1.75 -3.86
CA SER A 56 1.73 0.34 -3.68
C SER A 56 0.56 0.17 -2.71
N LEU A 57 0.59 0.89 -1.59
CA LEU A 57 -0.42 0.82 -0.54
C LEU A 57 -1.77 1.38 -1.03
N VAL A 58 -1.75 2.51 -1.73
CA VAL A 58 -2.95 3.10 -2.35
C VAL A 58 -3.52 2.18 -3.43
N TRP A 59 -2.67 1.65 -4.32
CA TRP A 59 -3.11 0.75 -5.38
C TRP A 59 -3.70 -0.56 -4.84
N GLY A 60 -3.02 -1.19 -3.89
CA GLY A 60 -3.48 -2.40 -3.22
C GLY A 60 -4.81 -2.19 -2.51
N THR A 61 -4.91 -1.13 -1.70
CA THR A 61 -6.15 -0.77 -1.00
C THR A 61 -7.28 -0.49 -1.98
N TYR A 62 -7.03 0.25 -3.07
CA TYR A 62 -8.03 0.50 -4.11
C TYR A 62 -8.49 -0.80 -4.78
N HIS A 63 -7.55 -1.68 -5.14
CA HIS A 63 -7.86 -2.96 -5.77
C HIS A 63 -8.71 -3.85 -4.84
N ASP A 64 -8.38 -3.90 -3.56
CA ASP A 64 -9.11 -4.68 -2.56
C ASP A 64 -10.50 -4.11 -2.27
N LEU A 65 -10.64 -2.79 -2.15
CA LEU A 65 -11.93 -2.12 -2.02
C LEU A 65 -12.82 -2.36 -3.25
N LYS A 66 -12.23 -2.35 -4.45
CA LYS A 66 -12.92 -2.67 -5.71
C LYS A 66 -13.35 -4.13 -5.77
N LYS A 67 -12.48 -5.08 -5.38
CA LYS A 67 -12.78 -6.52 -5.33
C LYS A 67 -13.84 -6.85 -4.27
N ALA A 68 -13.82 -6.16 -3.14
CA ALA A 68 -14.82 -6.29 -2.09
C ALA A 68 -16.19 -5.70 -2.49
N GLY A 69 -16.26 -4.92 -3.56
CA GLY A 69 -17.48 -4.33 -4.09
C GLY A 69 -17.86 -2.99 -3.46
N PHE A 70 -16.99 -2.41 -2.61
CA PHE A 70 -17.19 -1.09 -2.02
C PHE A 70 -17.05 0.03 -3.06
N ILE A 71 -16.16 -0.15 -4.04
CA ILE A 71 -16.03 0.78 -5.18
C ILE A 71 -16.82 0.20 -6.35
N LYS A 72 -18.04 0.71 -6.55
CA LYS A 72 -18.85 0.39 -7.73
C LYS A 72 -18.06 0.73 -8.99
N LYS A 73 -17.85 -0.24 -9.88
CA LYS A 73 -17.54 0.07 -11.29
C LYS A 73 -18.63 1.03 -11.74
N ASN A 74 -18.27 2.28 -12.05
CA ASN A 74 -19.20 3.19 -12.71
C ASN A 74 -19.55 2.49 -14.03
N LYS A 75 -20.67 1.78 -14.08
CA LYS A 75 -21.25 1.33 -15.33
C LYS A 75 -21.66 2.62 -16.01
N ILE A 76 -20.76 3.19 -16.80
CA ILE A 76 -21.11 4.21 -17.79
C ILE A 76 -22.22 3.53 -18.59
N LYS A 77 -23.45 3.94 -18.31
CA LYS A 77 -24.64 3.47 -19.01
C LYS A 77 -24.60 4.24 -20.33
N THR A 78 -23.79 3.76 -21.28
CA THR A 78 -23.87 4.21 -22.66
C THR A 78 -25.26 3.82 -23.17
N TRP A 79 -26.17 4.78 -23.15
CA TRP A 79 -27.41 4.74 -23.90
C TRP A 79 -27.05 5.11 -25.34
N PHE A 80 -26.89 4.09 -26.17
CA PHE A 80 -27.07 4.19 -27.62
C PHE A 80 -28.34 3.43 -27.98
#